data_AF-A0A1V4S601-F1
#
_entry.id   AF-A0A1V4S601-F1
#
_cell.length_a   1.000
_cell.length_b   1.000
_cell.length_c   1.000
_cell.angle_alpha   90.00
_cell.angle_beta   90.00
_cell.angle_gamma   90.00
#
_symmetry.space_group_name_H-M   'P 1'
#
loop_
_entity.id
_entity.type
_entity.pdbx_description
1 polymer ?
#
loop_
_entity_poly.entity_id
_entity_poly.type
_entity_poly.pdbx_seq_one_letter_code
_entity_poly.pdbx_strand_id
1 'polypeptide(L)' 'MNEYIVCLRKRNSPRLSIRICQEKCPFKDNCKEYLAYQKMSVQQGQVPVLDDSIPVAVALP' A
#
# COMPACT_ATOMS: atom_id res chain seq x y z
N MET A 1 7.73 13.73 1.20
CA MET A 1 6.37 14.32 1.06
C MET A 1 5.45 13.65 2.07
N ASN A 2 4.52 14.37 2.68
CA ASN A 2 3.49 13.74 3.51
C ASN A 2 2.38 13.23 2.59
N GLU A 3 2.34 11.92 2.37
CA GLU A 3 1.36 11.28 1.52
C GLU A 3 0.12 10.90 2.34
N TYR A 4 -1.06 11.15 1.76
CA TYR A 4 -2.36 10.96 2.39
C TYR A 4 -3.25 10.10 1.48
N ILE A 5 -4.01 9.19 2.08
CA ILE A 5 -5.02 8.36 1.41
C ILE A 5 -6.40 8.63 1.98
N VAL A 6 -7.44 8.36 1.18
CA VAL A 6 -8.83 8.52 1.60
C VAL A 6 -9.32 7.21 2.19
N CYS A 7 -9.85 7.20 3.41
CA CYS A 7 -10.38 5.97 3.99
C CYS A 7 -11.86 5.77 3.61
N LEU A 8 -12.11 5.15 2.45
CA LEU A 8 -13.46 4.85 1.94
C LEU A 8 -14.29 3.91 2.84
N ARG A 9 -13.65 3.28 3.82
CA ARG A 9 -14.32 2.43 4.80
C ARG A 9 -15.08 3.23 5.86
N LYS A 10 -14.68 4.48 6.13
CA LYS A 10 -15.43 5.37 7.01
C LYS A 10 -16.49 6.11 6.20
N ARG A 11 -17.70 6.24 6.75
CA ARG A 11 -18.84 6.94 6.13
C ARG A 11 -18.54 8.40 5.73
N ASN A 12 -17.55 9.04 6.37
CA ASN A 12 -17.11 10.41 6.09
C ASN A 12 -15.83 10.48 5.23
N SER A 13 -15.33 9.33 4.74
CA SER A 13 -14.12 9.22 3.90
C SER A 13 -12.99 10.19 4.27
N PRO A 14 -12.54 10.23 5.54
CA PRO A 14 -11.53 11.19 5.95
C PRO A 14 -10.20 10.90 5.25
N ARG A 15 -9.47 11.97 4.93
CA ARG A 15 -8.07 11.87 4.51
C ARG A 15 -7.20 11.52 5.71
N LEU A 16 -6.44 10.44 5.59
CA LEU A 16 -5.55 9.91 6.61
C LEU A 16 -4.13 9.84 6.04
N SER A 17 -3.12 10.17 6.86
CA SER A 17 -1.73 9.95 6.46
C SER A 17 -1.45 8.48 6.25
N ILE A 18 -0.70 8.16 5.19
CA ILE A 18 -0.39 6.77 4.82
C ILE A 18 0.38 6.05 5.93
N ARG A 19 1.32 6.74 6.59
CA ARG A 19 2.05 6.21 7.75
C ARG A 19 1.11 5.81 8.89
N ILE A 20 0.12 6.65 9.18
CA ILE A 20 -0.90 6.35 10.19
C ILE A 20 -1.74 5.14 9.75
N CYS A 21 -2.06 5.01 8.47
CA CYS A 21 -2.74 3.82 7.97
C CYS A 21 -1.89 2.54 8.14
N GLN A 22 -0.60 2.62 7.82
CA GLN A 22 0.35 1.51 7.96
C GLN A 22 0.54 1.05 9.41
N GLU A 23 0.65 2.00 10.34
CA GLU A 23 0.97 1.73 11.74
C GLU A 23 -0.28 1.48 12.60
N LYS A 24 -1.37 2.23 12.38
CA LYS A 24 -2.56 2.20 13.25
C LYS A 24 -3.80 1.55 12.63
N CYS A 25 -3.87 1.31 11.31
CA CYS A 25 -5.07 0.72 10.72
C CYS A 25 -5.08 -0.81 10.91
N PRO A 26 -6.06 -1.38 11.66
CA PRO A 26 -6.17 -2.83 11.81
C PRO A 26 -6.66 -3.53 10.55
N PHE A 27 -7.11 -2.77 9.54
CA PHE A 27 -7.64 -3.28 8.29
C PHE A 27 -6.76 -2.88 7.09
N LYS A 28 -5.49 -2.52 7.30
CA LYS A 28 -4.59 -2.11 6.22
C LYS A 28 -4.51 -3.15 5.09
N ASP A 29 -4.47 -4.43 5.45
CA ASP A 29 -4.42 -5.57 4.53
C ASP A 29 -5.70 -5.76 3.70
N ASN A 30 -6.81 -5.17 4.15
CA ASN A 30 -8.09 -5.15 3.44
C ASN A 30 -8.44 -3.76 2.89
N CYS A 31 -7.57 -2.76 3.05
CA CYS A 31 -7.82 -1.39 2.66
C CYS A 31 -7.44 -1.21 1.19
N LYS A 32 -8.43 -1.10 0.29
CA LYS A 32 -8.20 -0.94 -1.16
C LYS A 32 -7.29 0.25 -1.49
N GLU A 33 -7.45 1.37 -0.79
CA GLU A 33 -6.65 2.58 -1.01
C GLU A 33 -5.19 2.41 -0.56
N TYR A 34 -4.97 1.77 0.59
CA TYR A 34 -3.62 1.49 1.08
C TYR A 34 -2.91 0.43 0.21
N LEU A 35 -3.65 -0.60 -0.23
CA LEU A 35 -3.14 -1.60 -1.17
C LEU A 35 -2.82 -0.99 -2.54
N ALA A 36 -3.65 -0.09 -3.05
CA ALA A 36 -3.40 0.63 -4.30
C ALA A 36 -2.15 1.50 -4.18
N TYR A 37 -2.00 2.21 -3.06
CA TYR A 37 -0.79 2.95 -2.74
C TYR A 37 0.45 2.05 -2.71
N GLN A 38 0.42 0.93 -1.99
CA GLN A 38 1.54 -0.03 -1.97
C GLN A 38 1.93 -0.49 -3.38
N LYS A 39 0.95 -0.83 -4.22
CA LYS A 39 1.19 -1.25 -5.61
C LYS A 39 1.82 -0.16 -6.47
N MET A 40 1.44 1.10 -6.25
CA MET A 40 2.06 2.26 -6.92
C MET A 40 3.47 2.55 -6.39
N SER A 41 3.69 2.48 -5.08
CA SER A 41 5.01 2.68 -4.47
C SER A 41 6.00 1.60 -4.90
N VAL A 42 5.57 0.35 -5.04
CA VAL A 42 6.40 -0.76 -5.55
C VAL A 42 6.85 -0.50 -7.00
N GLN A 43 6.00 0.11 -7.83
CA GLN A 43 6.34 0.46 -9.21
C GLN A 43 7.31 1.64 -9.33
N GLN A 44 7.43 2.50 -8.31
CA GLN A 44 8.29 3.70 -8.34
C GLN A 44 9.67 3.52 -7.70
N GLY A 45 10.07 2.32 -7.30
CA GLY A 45 11.49 2.02 -7.04
C GLY A 45 11.84 1.52 -5.64
N GLN A 46 11.14 0.51 -5.13
CA GLN A 46 11.69 -0.38 -4.09
C GLN A 46 10.91 -1.69 -4.04
N VAL A 47 11.68 -2.78 -4.07
CA VAL A 47 11.27 -4.18 -4.05
C VAL A 47 10.25 -4.49 -2.93
N PRO A 48 9.17 -5.22 -3.22
CA PRO A 48 8.28 -5.74 -2.18
C PRO A 48 9.02 -6.87 -1.47
N VAL A 49 9.52 -6.61 -0.26
CA VAL A 49 9.73 -7.67 0.73
C VAL A 49 8.37 -8.09 1.27
N LEU A 50 7.61 -8.81 0.45
CA LEU A 50 6.67 -9.77 0.99
C LEU A 50 7.47 -11.07 1.14
N ASP A 51 7.76 -11.38 2.40
CA ASP A 51 8.37 -12.63 2.83
C ASP A 51 7.58 -13.84 2.29
N ASP A 52 8.38 -14.80 1.84
CA ASP A 52 8.10 -16.20 1.51
C ASP A 52 7.41 -16.58 0.17
N SER A 53 8.26 -17.08 -0.73
CA SER A 53 7.99 -18.15 -1.71
C SER A 53 7.25 -17.85 -3.03
N ILE A 54 7.75 -16.97 -3.91
CA ILE A 54 7.67 -17.20 -5.39
C ILE A 54 8.88 -16.57 -6.12
N PRO A 55 9.72 -17.34 -6.85
CA PRO A 55 10.74 -16.77 -7.74
C PRO A 55 10.11 -16.32 -9.06
N VAL A 56 9.78 -15.03 -9.21
CA VAL A 56 9.37 -14.51 -10.53
C VAL A 56 10.61 -14.03 -11.28
N ALA A 57 11.20 -14.97 -12.02
CA ALA A 57 12.06 -14.65 -13.15
C ALA A 57 11.19 -14.05 -14.26
N VAL A 58 11.39 -12.78 -14.60
CA VAL A 58 10.99 -12.26 -15.92
C VAL A 58 12.14 -11.45 -16.49
N ALA A 59 12.73 -12.05 -17.51
CA ALA A 59 13.84 -11.57 -18.30
C ALA A 59 13.42 -10.46 -19.28
N LEU A 60 14.42 -9.64 -19.61
CA LEU A 60 14.60 -8.82 -20.82
C LEU A 60 14.17 -9.55 -22.12
N PRO A 61 13.77 -8.83 -23.18
CA PRO A 61 14.67 -8.00 -24.01
C PRO A 61 14.28 -6.52 -24.13
#